data_AF-A0A970SYW1-F1
#
_entry.id   AF-A0A970SYW1-F1
#
_cell.length_a   1.000
_cell.length_b   1.000
_cell.length_c   1.000
_cell.angle_alpha   90.00
_cell.angle_beta   90.00
_cell.angle_gamma   90.00
#
_symmetry.space_group_name_H-M   'P 1'
#
loop_
_entity.id
_entity.type
_entity.pdbx_description
1 polymer ?
#
loop_
_entity_poly.entity_id
_entity_poly.type
_entity_poly.pdbx_seq_one_letter_code
_entity_poly.pdbx_strand_id
1 'polypeptide(L)'
;MAVKKSYEEINERIKRGEAVVVTAEEVIGVVAEKGYAQAAREIDVVTTGTFGPMCSSGAFINFGHSNPRIKMKKVWLNGVEAYTGIAAVDAYVGAGQLPENDPENKVFPGRFTYGGGHLIHDLVAGKEIRLDAIGYGTDCYPNKKVEAIITINDVNDAFLFNPR
;
A
#
# COMPACT_ATOMS: atom_id res chain seq x y z
N MET A 1 -1.82 -15.81 37.32
CA MET A 1 -0.76 -16.34 36.44
C MET A 1 -0.88 -15.66 35.10
N ALA A 2 0.23 -15.19 34.51
CA ALA A 2 0.20 -14.65 33.15
C ALA A 2 -0.19 -15.76 32.17
N VAL A 3 -1.23 -15.53 31.38
CA VAL A 3 -1.63 -16.42 30.30
C VAL A 3 -0.53 -16.33 29.23
N LYS A 4 0.12 -17.46 28.93
CA LYS A 4 1.18 -17.54 27.92
C LYS A 4 0.67 -18.39 26.76
N LYS A 5 0.67 -17.81 25.57
CA LYS A 5 0.48 -18.49 24.29
C LYS A 5 1.84 -18.57 23.59
N SER A 6 2.11 -19.65 22.88
CA SER A 6 3.33 -19.74 22.07
C SER A 6 3.12 -19.14 20.68
N TYR A 7 4.20 -18.78 20.00
CA TYR A 7 4.12 -18.30 18.62
C TYR A 7 3.61 -19.40 17.68
N GLU A 8 3.98 -20.66 17.92
CA GLU A 8 3.52 -21.81 17.13
C GLU A 8 2.00 -21.96 17.23
N GLU A 9 1.45 -21.89 18.45
CA GLU A 9 0.00 -21.95 18.70
C GLU A 9 -0.75 -20.83 17.96
N ILE A 10 -0.27 -19.58 18.09
CA ILE A 10 -0.87 -18.42 17.43
C ILE A 10 -0.81 -18.58 15.90
N ASN A 11 0.33 -19.02 15.36
CA ASN A 11 0.51 -19.22 13.92
C ASN A 11 -0.40 -20.33 13.37
N GLU A 12 -0.64 -21.40 14.12
CA GLU A 12 -1.61 -22.43 13.73
C GLU A 12 -3.04 -21.87 13.69
N ARG A 13 -3.44 -21.09 14.69
CA ARG A 13 -4.76 -20.42 14.69
C ARG A 13 -4.93 -19.46 13.53
N ILE A 14 -3.88 -18.70 13.18
CA ILE A 14 -3.88 -17.81 12.00
C ILE A 14 -4.09 -18.63 10.72
N LYS A 15 -3.33 -19.72 10.54
CA LYS A 15 -3.47 -20.61 9.36
C LYS A 15 -4.86 -21.25 9.26
N ARG A 16 -5.51 -21.53 10.38
CA ARG A 16 -6.88 -22.05 10.43
C ARG A 16 -7.98 -20.98 10.28
N GLY A 17 -7.62 -19.69 10.30
CA GLY A 17 -8.61 -18.60 10.28
C GLY A 17 -9.38 -18.44 11.61
N GLU A 18 -8.84 -18.98 12.71
CA GLU A 18 -9.47 -19.01 14.04
C GLU A 18 -8.85 -18.00 15.02
N ALA A 19 -7.84 -17.24 14.56
CA ALA A 19 -7.16 -16.26 15.40
C ALA A 19 -8.08 -15.07 15.68
N VAL A 20 -8.21 -14.70 16.96
CA VAL A 20 -8.85 -13.47 17.40
C VAL A 20 -7.83 -12.34 17.30
N VAL A 21 -8.00 -11.50 16.29
CA VAL A 21 -7.14 -10.36 16.00
C VAL A 21 -7.89 -9.08 16.36
N VAL A 22 -7.28 -8.22 17.18
CA VAL A 22 -7.84 -6.92 17.58
C VAL A 22 -6.79 -5.83 17.39
N THR A 23 -7.22 -4.59 17.22
CA THR A 23 -6.35 -3.41 17.23
C THR A 23 -5.95 -2.99 18.64
N ALA A 24 -4.92 -2.15 18.72
CA ALA A 24 -4.52 -1.50 19.97
C ALA A 24 -5.63 -0.63 20.61
N GLU A 25 -6.60 -0.15 19.84
CA GLU A 25 -7.75 0.59 20.36
C GLU A 25 -8.83 -0.37 20.90
N GLU A 26 -9.15 -1.43 20.15
CA GLU A 26 -10.17 -2.42 20.53
C GLU A 26 -9.80 -3.19 21.80
N VAL A 27 -8.51 -3.52 22.00
CA VAL A 27 -8.06 -4.25 23.19
C VAL A 27 -8.35 -3.48 24.50
N ILE A 28 -8.40 -2.14 24.46
CA ILE A 28 -8.71 -1.31 25.63
C ILE A 28 -10.13 -1.62 26.11
N GLY A 29 -11.10 -1.71 25.19
CA GLY A 29 -12.49 -2.06 25.50
C GLY A 29 -12.61 -3.47 26.05
N VAL A 30 -11.95 -4.45 25.42
CA VAL A 30 -11.98 -5.86 25.87
C VAL A 30 -11.40 -6.01 27.29
N VAL A 31 -10.29 -5.31 27.58
CA VAL A 31 -9.69 -5.33 28.92
C VAL A 31 -10.58 -4.63 29.95
N ALA A 32 -11.24 -3.53 29.59
CA ALA A 32 -12.16 -2.83 30.49
C ALA A 32 -13.38 -3.70 30.86
N GLU A 33 -13.91 -4.48 29.91
CA GLU A 33 -15.06 -5.35 30.13
C GLU A 33 -14.70 -6.66 30.85
N LYS A 34 -13.63 -7.34 30.40
CA LYS A 34 -13.33 -8.73 30.79
C LYS A 34 -12.12 -8.87 31.72
N GLY A 35 -11.35 -7.81 31.88
CA GLY A 35 -10.08 -7.81 32.62
C GLY A 35 -8.93 -8.46 31.85
N TYR A 36 -7.69 -8.13 32.27
CA TYR A 36 -6.46 -8.55 31.60
C TYR A 36 -6.32 -10.07 31.41
N ALA A 37 -6.69 -10.86 32.42
CA ALA A 37 -6.50 -12.31 32.38
C ALA A 37 -7.39 -12.98 31.32
N GLN A 38 -8.64 -12.52 31.18
CA GLN A 38 -9.57 -13.07 30.20
C GLN A 38 -9.27 -12.53 28.80
N ALA A 39 -8.97 -11.23 28.68
CA ALA A 39 -8.54 -10.63 27.42
C ALA A 39 -7.33 -11.37 26.82
N ALA A 40 -6.31 -11.69 27.64
CA ALA A 40 -5.13 -12.43 27.20
C ALA A 40 -5.41 -13.89 26.79
N ARG A 41 -6.51 -14.51 27.26
CA ARG A 41 -6.93 -15.84 26.80
C ARG A 41 -7.63 -15.77 25.46
N GLU A 42 -8.51 -14.78 25.28
CA GLU A 42 -9.35 -14.68 24.09
C GLU A 42 -8.57 -14.13 22.89
N ILE A 43 -7.78 -13.07 23.09
CA ILE A 43 -7.06 -12.37 22.03
C ILE A 43 -5.77 -13.11 21.68
N ASP A 44 -5.54 -13.37 20.39
CA ASP A 44 -4.32 -14.01 19.89
C ASP A 44 -3.31 -12.99 19.38
N VAL A 45 -3.78 -11.95 18.69
CA VAL A 45 -2.93 -10.92 18.09
C VAL A 45 -3.51 -9.56 18.42
N VAL A 46 -2.68 -8.68 18.98
CA VAL A 46 -2.97 -7.25 19.05
C VAL A 46 -2.16 -6.57 17.96
N THR A 47 -2.84 -5.97 16.99
CA THR A 47 -2.19 -5.17 15.97
C THR A 47 -1.87 -3.80 16.56
N THR A 48 -0.58 -3.59 16.84
CA THR A 48 -0.04 -2.33 17.39
C THR A 48 0.61 -1.46 16.32
N GLY A 49 0.69 -1.95 15.09
CA GLY A 49 1.26 -1.22 13.96
C GLY A 49 0.32 -0.09 13.54
N THR A 50 0.72 1.14 13.81
CA THR A 50 0.19 2.30 13.10
C THR A 50 1.10 2.55 11.90
N PHE A 51 0.60 2.29 10.68
CA PHE A 51 1.18 2.94 9.51
C PHE A 51 0.58 4.34 9.44
N GLY A 52 1.01 5.21 10.37
CA GLY A 52 0.61 6.61 10.36
C GLY A 52 1.12 7.29 9.09
N PRO A 53 0.45 8.34 8.59
CA PRO A 53 0.98 9.21 7.54
C PRO A 53 2.20 9.95 8.11
N MET A 54 3.33 9.27 8.14
CA MET A 54 4.60 9.82 8.59
C MET A 54 5.37 10.31 7.38
N CYS A 55 6.26 11.28 7.60
CA CYS A 55 7.23 11.67 6.60
C CYS A 55 7.92 10.40 6.07
N SER A 56 8.01 10.28 4.75
CA SER A 56 8.61 9.15 4.02
C SER A 56 7.70 7.95 3.70
N SER A 57 6.42 7.93 4.07
CA SER A 57 5.52 6.85 3.65
C SER A 57 5.34 6.80 2.12
N GLY A 58 5.29 5.59 1.55
CA GLY A 58 4.95 5.34 0.15
C GLY A 58 4.64 3.86 -0.11
N ALA A 59 4.51 3.48 -1.37
CA ALA A 59 4.23 2.11 -1.78
C ALA A 59 5.06 1.71 -3.00
N PHE A 60 5.59 0.49 -2.98
CA PHE A 60 6.10 -0.18 -4.18
C PHE A 60 4.98 -0.97 -4.84
N ILE A 61 4.95 -0.92 -6.17
CA ILE A 61 3.95 -1.62 -7.00
C ILE A 61 4.67 -2.30 -8.16
N ASN A 62 4.39 -3.60 -8.35
CA ASN A 62 4.78 -4.36 -9.53
C ASN A 62 3.55 -4.60 -10.41
N PHE A 63 3.51 -3.95 -11.58
CA PHE A 63 2.34 -3.99 -12.46
C PHE A 63 2.22 -5.27 -13.30
N GLY A 64 3.26 -6.10 -13.31
CA GLY A 64 3.40 -7.13 -14.33
C GLY A 64 3.64 -6.56 -15.74
N HIS A 65 3.95 -7.44 -16.68
CA HIS A 65 4.21 -7.03 -18.05
C HIS A 65 2.93 -6.99 -18.89
N SER A 66 2.80 -5.94 -19.69
CA SER A 66 1.92 -5.95 -20.86
C SER A 66 2.37 -7.00 -21.88
N ASN A 67 1.48 -7.36 -22.80
CA ASN A 67 1.84 -8.11 -23.99
C ASN A 67 1.60 -7.24 -25.24
N PRO A 68 2.65 -6.79 -25.95
CA PRO A 68 4.06 -7.13 -25.76
C PRO A 68 4.72 -6.43 -24.55
N ARG A 69 5.86 -6.96 -24.07
CA ARG A 69 6.54 -6.50 -22.84
C ARG A 69 7.02 -5.05 -22.93
N ILE A 70 6.94 -4.33 -21.81
CA ILE A 70 7.44 -2.96 -21.64
C ILE A 70 8.54 -2.88 -20.58
N LYS A 71 9.49 -1.96 -20.77
CA LYS A 71 10.36 -1.44 -19.71
C LYS A 71 9.96 -0.01 -19.40
N MET A 72 9.28 0.17 -18.28
CA MET A 72 8.72 1.45 -17.87
C MET A 72 9.83 2.43 -17.48
N LYS A 73 9.83 3.59 -18.13
CA LYS A 73 10.75 4.71 -17.88
C LYS A 73 10.07 5.85 -17.13
N LYS A 74 8.79 6.09 -17.38
CA LYS A 74 7.94 6.95 -16.54
C LYS A 74 6.58 6.31 -16.39
N VAL A 75 5.98 6.47 -15.23
CA VAL A 75 4.68 5.91 -14.85
C VAL A 75 3.89 6.98 -14.13
N TRP A 76 2.60 7.06 -14.44
CA TRP A 76 1.63 7.87 -13.73
C TRP A 76 0.43 7.01 -13.34
N LEU A 77 -0.09 7.26 -12.16
CA LEU A 77 -1.26 6.61 -11.58
C LEU A 77 -2.27 7.70 -11.21
N ASN A 78 -3.40 7.78 -11.92
CA ASN A 78 -4.34 8.91 -11.84
C ASN A 78 -3.64 10.28 -11.99
N GLY A 79 -2.62 10.35 -12.85
CA GLY A 79 -1.81 11.57 -13.07
C GLY A 79 -0.76 11.87 -12.00
N VAL A 80 -0.67 11.08 -10.92
CA VAL A 80 0.41 11.16 -9.92
C VAL A 80 1.60 10.34 -10.43
N GLU A 81 2.76 10.96 -10.57
CA GLU A 81 3.96 10.25 -11.05
C GLU A 81 4.43 9.21 -10.01
N ALA A 82 4.72 8.00 -10.47
CA ALA A 82 5.37 6.95 -9.69
C ALA A 82 6.81 6.78 -10.18
N TYR A 83 7.77 6.80 -9.25
CA TYR A 83 9.20 6.75 -9.50
C TYR A 83 9.61 5.36 -10.02
N THR A 84 10.18 5.32 -11.22
CA THR A 84 10.67 4.08 -11.87
C THR A 84 12.18 3.92 -11.69
N GLY A 85 12.79 2.98 -12.41
CA GLY A 85 14.23 2.72 -12.37
C GLY A 85 14.65 1.64 -11.38
N ILE A 86 13.68 0.96 -10.75
CA ILE A 86 13.88 -0.17 -9.85
C ILE A 86 14.07 -1.46 -10.67
N ALA A 87 13.09 -1.76 -11.52
CA ALA A 87 13.12 -2.86 -12.48
C ALA A 87 12.22 -2.52 -13.68
N ALA A 88 11.76 -3.50 -14.46
CA ALA A 88 11.11 -3.24 -15.74
C ALA A 88 9.67 -2.74 -15.61
N VAL A 89 8.94 -3.16 -14.58
CA VAL A 89 7.51 -2.86 -14.38
C VAL A 89 7.20 -2.53 -12.92
N ASP A 90 8.20 -1.94 -12.27
CA ASP A 90 8.21 -1.66 -10.84
C ASP A 90 8.29 -0.15 -10.66
N ALA A 91 7.42 0.37 -9.80
CA ALA A 91 7.44 1.78 -9.44
C ALA A 91 7.21 1.97 -7.94
N TYR A 92 7.76 3.06 -7.42
CA TYR A 92 7.51 3.55 -6.08
C TYR A 92 6.68 4.82 -6.13
N VAL A 93 5.62 4.94 -5.33
CA VAL A 93 4.87 6.18 -5.18
C VAL A 93 4.95 6.69 -3.75
N GLY A 94 5.43 7.92 -3.58
CA GLY A 94 5.48 8.57 -2.28
C GLY A 94 4.12 9.17 -1.91
N ALA A 95 3.72 9.06 -0.64
CA ALA A 95 2.44 9.59 -0.16
C ALA A 95 2.31 11.13 -0.33
N GLY A 96 3.43 11.84 -0.32
CA GLY A 96 3.47 13.30 -0.55
C GLY A 96 3.53 13.73 -2.02
N GLN A 97 3.54 12.79 -2.97
CA GLN A 97 3.69 13.14 -4.38
C GLN A 97 2.44 13.83 -4.91
N LEU A 98 2.60 14.90 -5.69
CA LEU A 98 1.49 15.62 -6.30
C LEU A 98 1.37 15.30 -7.80
N PRO A 99 0.17 15.42 -8.38
CA PRO A 99 0.02 15.46 -9.83
C PRO A 99 0.87 16.58 -10.43
N GLU A 100 1.42 16.36 -11.63
CA GLU A 100 2.30 17.33 -12.30
C GLU A 100 1.62 18.68 -12.58
N ASN A 101 0.28 18.68 -12.68
CA ASN A 101 -0.54 19.86 -12.92
C ASN A 101 -1.15 20.48 -11.64
N ASP A 102 -0.76 20.03 -10.44
CA ASP A 102 -1.25 20.63 -9.20
C ASP A 102 -0.79 22.10 -9.08
N PRO A 103 -1.66 23.03 -8.65
CA PRO A 103 -1.28 24.43 -8.47
C PRO A 103 -0.36 24.65 -7.27
N GLU A 104 -0.13 23.62 -6.44
CA GLU A 104 0.63 23.66 -5.20
C GLU A 104 0.17 24.84 -4.34
N ASN A 105 1.12 25.63 -3.84
CA ASN A 105 0.87 26.87 -3.10
C ASN A 105 0.95 28.14 -3.97
N LYS A 106 0.81 28.04 -5.30
CA LYS A 106 0.80 29.24 -6.17
C LYS A 106 -0.34 30.20 -5.80
N VAL A 107 -1.47 29.67 -5.31
CA VAL A 107 -2.55 30.43 -4.68
C VAL A 107 -2.71 29.90 -3.25
N PHE A 108 -2.37 30.72 -2.26
CA PHE A 108 -2.33 30.29 -0.87
C PHE A 108 -3.70 30.46 -0.15
N PRO A 109 -4.17 29.47 0.64
CA PRO A 109 -3.56 28.15 0.84
C PRO A 109 -3.85 27.19 -0.32
N GLY A 110 -2.84 26.37 -0.68
CA GLY A 110 -3.00 25.29 -1.66
C GLY A 110 -4.05 24.28 -1.21
N ARG A 111 -4.82 23.74 -2.17
CA ARG A 111 -5.94 22.82 -1.87
C ARG A 111 -5.54 21.35 -1.75
N PHE A 112 -4.47 20.95 -2.45
CA PHE A 112 -3.93 19.58 -2.42
C PHE A 112 -5.02 18.49 -2.53
N THR A 113 -5.90 18.62 -3.52
CA THR A 113 -7.14 17.82 -3.61
C THR A 113 -6.89 16.34 -3.92
N TYR A 114 -5.74 16.02 -4.52
CA TYR A 114 -5.35 14.65 -4.83
C TYR A 114 -3.83 14.53 -4.88
N GLY A 115 -3.30 13.35 -4.53
CA GLY A 115 -1.86 13.10 -4.47
C GLY A 115 -1.56 11.65 -4.10
N GLY A 116 -0.30 11.35 -3.80
CA GLY A 116 0.16 9.99 -3.57
C GLY A 116 -0.54 9.28 -2.41
N GLY A 117 -0.83 9.99 -1.30
CA GLY A 117 -1.57 9.43 -0.17
C GLY A 117 -3.01 9.06 -0.53
N HIS A 118 -3.68 9.91 -1.29
CA HIS A 118 -5.02 9.65 -1.82
C HIS A 118 -5.00 8.46 -2.79
N LEU A 119 -4.00 8.40 -3.67
CA LEU A 119 -3.81 7.30 -4.60
C LEU A 119 -3.58 5.96 -3.89
N ILE A 120 -2.71 5.93 -2.88
CA ILE A 120 -2.45 4.72 -2.09
C ILE A 120 -3.74 4.26 -1.40
N HIS A 121 -4.49 5.20 -0.81
CA HIS A 121 -5.79 4.91 -0.22
C HIS A 121 -6.76 4.30 -1.24
N ASP A 122 -6.90 4.92 -2.41
CA ASP A 122 -7.79 4.46 -3.47
C ASP A 122 -7.41 3.07 -3.99
N LEU A 123 -6.10 2.80 -4.13
CA LEU A 123 -5.60 1.48 -4.52
C LEU A 123 -5.97 0.41 -3.47
N VAL A 124 -5.73 0.67 -2.18
CA VAL A 124 -6.09 -0.25 -1.08
C VAL A 124 -7.60 -0.43 -0.95
N ALA A 125 -8.38 0.60 -1.26
CA ALA A 125 -9.84 0.53 -1.30
C ALA A 125 -10.39 -0.23 -2.52
N GLY A 126 -9.51 -0.75 -3.39
CA GLY A 126 -9.89 -1.50 -4.59
C GLY A 126 -10.53 -0.64 -5.68
N LYS A 127 -10.31 0.68 -5.66
CA LYS A 127 -10.82 1.57 -6.71
C LYS A 127 -10.01 1.40 -8.00
N GLU A 128 -10.64 1.76 -9.09
CA GLU A 128 -10.01 1.82 -10.41
C GLU A 128 -8.99 2.96 -10.46
N ILE A 129 -7.76 2.62 -10.85
CA ILE A 129 -6.64 3.53 -11.05
C ILE A 129 -6.24 3.51 -12.52
N ARG A 130 -6.17 4.69 -13.13
CA ARG A 130 -5.62 4.86 -14.48
C ARG A 130 -4.10 4.77 -14.42
N LEU A 131 -3.54 3.77 -15.08
CA LEU A 131 -2.11 3.58 -15.32
C LEU A 131 -1.75 4.16 -16.69
N ASP A 132 -0.81 5.11 -16.73
CA ASP A 132 -0.13 5.55 -17.94
C ASP A 132 1.37 5.29 -17.77
N ALA A 133 1.99 4.57 -18.70
CA ALA A 133 3.42 4.28 -18.67
C ALA A 133 4.07 4.47 -20.04
N ILE A 134 5.29 5.01 -20.06
CA ILE A 134 6.10 5.18 -21.26
C ILE A 134 7.46 4.49 -21.12
N GLY A 135 7.96 3.93 -22.22
CA GLY A 135 9.26 3.28 -22.34
C GLY A 135 9.95 3.64 -23.65
N TYR A 136 11.23 3.27 -23.79
CA TYR A 136 12.02 3.61 -24.98
C TYR A 136 12.05 2.50 -26.05
N GLY A 137 11.56 1.30 -25.72
CA GLY A 137 11.55 0.14 -26.61
C GLY A 137 12.93 -0.51 -26.76
N THR A 138 12.99 -1.83 -26.62
CA THR A 138 14.17 -2.66 -26.93
C THR A 138 13.72 -3.99 -27.53
N ASP A 139 14.64 -4.84 -27.98
CA ASP A 139 14.30 -6.18 -28.47
C ASP A 139 13.58 -7.02 -27.39
N CYS A 140 14.04 -6.94 -26.14
CA CYS A 140 13.42 -7.64 -25.02
C CYS A 140 12.11 -6.98 -24.52
N TYR A 141 11.95 -5.68 -24.75
CA TYR A 141 10.84 -4.86 -24.25
C TYR A 141 10.34 -3.95 -25.38
N PRO A 142 9.68 -4.49 -26.41
CA PRO A 142 9.40 -3.74 -27.62
C PRO A 142 8.30 -2.70 -27.43
N ASN A 143 7.45 -2.85 -26.40
CA ASN A 143 6.38 -1.90 -26.15
C ASN A 143 6.93 -0.57 -25.58
N LYS A 144 6.38 0.54 -26.06
CA LYS A 144 6.80 1.91 -25.71
C LYS A 144 5.76 2.67 -24.89
N LYS A 145 4.52 2.18 -24.85
CA LYS A 145 3.43 2.84 -24.12
C LYS A 145 2.45 1.79 -23.59
N VAL A 146 1.99 1.99 -22.37
CA VAL A 146 0.88 1.23 -21.77
C VAL A 146 -0.09 2.23 -21.18
N GLU A 147 -1.37 2.06 -21.50
CA GLU A 147 -2.49 2.78 -20.87
C GLU A 147 -3.50 1.72 -20.45
N ALA A 148 -3.89 1.72 -19.18
CA ALA A 148 -4.81 0.73 -18.62
C ALA A 148 -5.59 1.31 -17.44
N ILE A 149 -6.72 0.69 -17.13
CA ILE A 149 -7.38 0.85 -15.83
C ILE A 149 -7.06 -0.41 -15.04
N ILE A 150 -6.53 -0.25 -13.82
CA ILE A 150 -6.10 -1.32 -12.94
C ILE A 150 -6.70 -1.15 -11.55
N THR A 151 -6.81 -2.27 -10.83
CA THR A 151 -7.10 -2.33 -9.40
C THR A 151 -5.95 -3.00 -8.67
N ILE A 152 -6.01 -3.06 -7.33
CA ILE A 152 -5.02 -3.79 -6.53
C ILE A 152 -4.98 -5.30 -6.85
N ASN A 153 -6.04 -5.86 -7.44
CA ASN A 153 -6.09 -7.28 -7.81
C ASN A 153 -5.45 -7.56 -9.18
N ASP A 154 -5.15 -6.52 -9.97
CA ASP A 154 -4.55 -6.65 -11.31
C ASP A 154 -3.02 -6.53 -11.27
N VAL A 155 -2.46 -6.08 -10.15
CA VAL A 155 -1.00 -5.97 -9.95
C VAL A 155 -0.45 -7.24 -9.33
N ASN A 156 0.80 -7.57 -9.63
CA ASN A 156 1.45 -8.76 -9.06
C ASN A 156 1.73 -8.58 -7.57
N ASP A 157 2.25 -7.41 -7.20
CA ASP A 157 2.62 -7.07 -5.84
C ASP A 157 2.37 -5.59 -5.57
N ALA A 158 1.91 -5.29 -4.35
CA ALA A 158 1.85 -3.94 -3.83
C ALA A 158 2.10 -3.97 -2.31
N PHE A 159 3.09 -3.21 -1.85
CA PHE A 159 3.38 -3.13 -0.42
C PHE A 159 3.77 -1.71 -0.01
N LEU A 160 3.34 -1.33 1.19
CA LEU A 160 3.75 -0.08 1.81
C LEU A 160 5.22 -0.17 2.21
N PHE A 161 5.94 0.91 1.98
CA PHE A 161 7.34 1.03 2.36
C PHE A 161 7.61 2.39 2.98
N ASN A 162 8.40 2.38 4.03
CA ASN A 162 8.95 3.58 4.65
C ASN A 162 10.49 3.45 4.62
N PRO A 163 11.21 4.33 3.90
CA PRO A 163 12.66 4.34 3.87
C PRO A 163 13.30 4.90 5.17
N ARG A 164 12.51 5.27 6.19
CA ARG A 164 12.98 5.75 7.50
C ARG A 164 12.44 4.91 8.64
#